data_AF-A0A971PXG3-F1
#
_entry.id   AF-A0A971PXG3-F1
#
_cell.length_a   1.000
_cell.length_b   1.000
_cell.length_c   1.000
_cell.angle_alpha   90.00
_cell.angle_beta   90.00
_cell.angle_gamma   90.00
#
_symmetry.space_group_name_H-M   'P 1'
#
loop_
_entity.id
_entity.type
_entity.pdbx_description
1 polymer ?
#
loop_
_entity_poly.entity_id
_entity_poly.type
_entity_poly.pdbx_seq_one_letter_code
_entity_poly.pdbx_strand_id
1 'polypeptide(L)'
;MEKEKTRQLLDLKQEMAGCLRHNHELVQGIEKIVWDLESICAREQGDQLEEIVTELRSLCNGARLRNQKMEQIASSLDSVLEYYISDDEPLSTDLAEKGSGELICAAADDDEDTEEKTKTLDVQVIPSPGDIIESTPTVEKSHAVPRVLVTDDDDTIRAVVKLMLQREGYEVIEATNGREVLQMMEQAPAPDIIILDLMMPYIDGLQVIKKIRSHPEWERVPVIMLSANASENEVVNLLKAGANDYVTKPFNPRELVARVNVNIERFYGTSPGNKISFGKET
;
A
#
# COMPACT_ATOMS: atom_id res chain seq x y z
N MET A 1 -9.88 40.93 -4.16
CA MET A 1 -10.51 39.63 -4.45
C MET A 1 -9.50 38.66 -5.03
N GLU A 2 -8.66 39.11 -5.95
CA GLU A 2 -7.61 38.32 -6.62
C GLU A 2 -6.61 37.67 -5.64
N LYS A 3 -6.04 38.44 -4.69
CA LYS A 3 -5.13 37.90 -3.64
C LYS A 3 -5.71 36.80 -2.76
N GLU A 4 -7.02 36.88 -2.44
CA GLU A 4 -7.68 35.84 -1.64
C GLU A 4 -7.89 34.56 -2.48
N LYS A 5 -8.22 34.71 -3.77
CA LYS A 5 -8.34 33.57 -4.71
C LYS A 5 -6.99 32.88 -4.92
N THR A 6 -5.93 33.64 -5.15
CA THR A 6 -4.57 33.10 -5.30
C THR A 6 -4.15 32.33 -4.05
N ARG A 7 -4.50 32.83 -2.86
CA ARG A 7 -4.25 32.14 -1.59
C ARG A 7 -5.04 30.84 -1.46
N GLN A 8 -6.34 30.86 -1.81
CA GLN A 8 -7.19 29.67 -1.81
C GLN A 8 -6.70 28.59 -2.79
N LEU A 9 -6.27 28.98 -4.00
CA LEU A 9 -5.69 28.05 -4.98
C LEU A 9 -4.33 27.49 -4.52
N LEU A 10 -3.52 28.29 -3.82
CA LEU A 10 -2.24 27.84 -3.25
C LEU A 10 -2.43 26.85 -2.10
N ASP A 11 -3.40 27.10 -1.21
CA ASP A 11 -3.78 26.17 -0.14
C ASP A 11 -4.32 24.86 -0.74
N LEU A 12 -5.16 24.95 -1.77
CA LEU A 12 -5.67 23.79 -2.50
C LEU A 12 -4.55 22.97 -3.16
N LYS A 13 -3.53 23.63 -3.72
CA LYS A 13 -2.34 22.97 -4.26
C LYS A 13 -1.57 22.20 -3.17
N GLN A 14 -1.43 22.77 -1.99
CA GLN A 14 -0.80 22.08 -0.85
C GLN A 14 -1.62 20.88 -0.39
N GLU A 15 -2.95 20.99 -0.36
CA GLU A 15 -3.86 19.89 -0.05
C GLU A 15 -3.80 18.77 -1.10
N MET A 16 -3.79 19.10 -2.41
CA MET A 16 -3.61 18.13 -3.49
C MET A 16 -2.28 17.36 -3.36
N ALA A 17 -1.19 18.08 -3.07
CA ALA A 17 0.11 17.46 -2.81
C ALA A 17 0.10 16.58 -1.53
N GLY A 18 -0.69 16.95 -0.53
CA GLY A 18 -0.96 16.15 0.67
C GLY A 18 -1.70 14.86 0.36
N CYS A 19 -2.74 14.93 -0.46
CA CYS A 19 -3.55 13.78 -0.89
C CYS A 19 -2.72 12.80 -1.74
N LEU A 20 -1.87 13.30 -2.65
CA LEU A 20 -0.93 12.49 -3.43
C LEU A 20 0.07 11.72 -2.55
N ARG A 21 0.43 12.26 -1.38
CA ARG A 21 1.31 11.60 -0.39
C ARG A 21 0.58 10.57 0.47
N HIS A 22 -0.73 10.69 0.65
CA HIS A 22 -1.52 9.87 1.57
C HIS A 22 -2.73 9.24 0.84
N ASN A 23 -2.47 8.13 0.14
CA ASN A 23 -3.39 7.43 -0.76
C ASN A 23 -4.73 6.99 -0.10
N HIS A 24 -4.78 6.85 1.23
CA HIS A 24 -5.95 6.43 2.00
C HIS A 24 -7.01 7.53 2.15
N GLU A 25 -6.62 8.81 2.04
CA GLU A 25 -7.54 9.96 2.12
C GLU A 25 -7.83 10.54 0.74
N LEU A 26 -7.29 9.95 -0.33
CA LEU A 26 -7.31 10.51 -1.68
C LEU A 26 -8.74 10.79 -2.17
N VAL A 27 -9.71 9.90 -1.91
CA VAL A 27 -11.10 10.09 -2.37
C VAL A 27 -11.81 11.19 -1.58
N GLN A 28 -11.71 11.19 -0.25
CA GLN A 28 -12.31 12.22 0.60
C GLN A 28 -11.64 13.59 0.39
N GLY A 29 -10.33 13.59 0.18
CA GLY A 29 -9.55 14.77 -0.18
C GLY A 29 -9.94 15.31 -1.55
N ILE A 30 -10.10 14.46 -2.57
CA ILE A 30 -10.57 14.87 -3.89
C ILE A 30 -12.00 15.44 -3.80
N GLU A 31 -12.91 14.82 -3.04
CA GLU A 31 -14.26 15.36 -2.86
C GLU A 31 -14.27 16.74 -2.19
N LYS A 32 -13.41 16.94 -1.18
CA LYS A 32 -13.21 18.26 -0.55
C LYS A 32 -12.64 19.28 -1.54
N ILE A 33 -11.61 18.91 -2.29
CA ILE A 33 -10.96 19.75 -3.30
C ILE A 33 -11.95 20.16 -4.40
N VAL A 34 -12.79 19.22 -4.85
CA VAL A 34 -13.86 19.47 -5.83
C VAL A 34 -14.87 20.47 -5.29
N TRP A 35 -15.30 20.33 -4.03
CA TRP A 35 -16.24 21.26 -3.39
C TRP A 35 -15.65 22.67 -3.21
N ASP A 36 -14.37 22.76 -2.82
CA ASP A 36 -13.65 24.02 -2.67
C ASP A 36 -13.48 24.72 -4.04
N LEU A 37 -13.13 23.98 -5.10
CA LEU A 37 -13.04 24.50 -6.46
C LEU A 37 -14.39 24.96 -7.01
N GLU A 38 -15.46 24.22 -6.81
CA GLU A 38 -16.81 24.62 -7.23
C GLU A 38 -17.26 25.91 -6.55
N SER A 39 -16.90 26.08 -5.27
CA SER A 39 -17.15 27.31 -4.51
C SER A 39 -16.38 28.52 -5.05
N ILE A 40 -15.18 28.28 -5.61
CA ILE A 40 -14.38 29.29 -6.30
C ILE A 40 -14.96 29.59 -7.70
N CYS A 41 -15.36 28.57 -8.46
CA CYS A 41 -15.93 28.67 -9.81
C CYS A 41 -17.30 29.35 -9.86
N ALA A 42 -18.15 29.14 -8.84
CA ALA A 42 -19.51 29.71 -8.79
C ALA A 42 -19.56 31.26 -8.82
N ARG A 43 -18.40 31.92 -8.78
CA ARG A 43 -18.27 33.38 -8.76
C ARG A 43 -17.71 33.98 -10.06
N GLU A 44 -17.33 33.19 -11.07
CA GLU A 44 -16.84 33.67 -12.39
C GLU A 44 -16.85 32.57 -13.48
N GLN A 45 -17.08 32.94 -14.75
CA GLN A 45 -16.97 32.03 -15.91
C GLN A 45 -15.49 31.81 -16.25
N GLY A 46 -14.89 30.72 -15.76
CA GLY A 46 -13.55 30.29 -16.13
C GLY A 46 -13.56 28.86 -16.65
N ASP A 47 -13.54 28.68 -17.98
CA ASP A 47 -13.63 27.37 -18.65
C ASP A 47 -12.54 26.38 -18.17
N GLN A 48 -11.36 26.88 -17.80
CA GLN A 48 -10.22 26.06 -17.36
C GLN A 48 -10.40 25.42 -15.97
N LEU A 49 -11.07 26.11 -15.03
CA LEU A 49 -11.32 25.56 -13.70
C LEU A 49 -12.47 24.54 -13.73
N GLU A 50 -13.49 24.75 -14.57
CA GLU A 50 -14.55 23.76 -14.79
C GLU A 50 -14.02 22.47 -15.43
N GLU A 51 -13.04 22.57 -16.33
CA GLU A 51 -12.34 21.42 -16.91
C GLU A 51 -11.61 20.63 -15.81
N ILE A 52 -10.86 21.32 -14.94
CA ILE A 52 -10.18 20.72 -13.77
C ILE A 52 -11.17 20.02 -12.83
N VAL A 53 -12.30 20.66 -12.50
CA VAL A 53 -13.35 20.06 -11.65
C VAL A 53 -13.95 18.81 -12.29
N THR A 54 -14.18 18.84 -13.59
CA THR A 54 -14.72 17.69 -14.35
C THR A 54 -13.73 16.53 -14.36
N GLU A 55 -12.44 16.80 -14.53
CA GLU A 55 -11.39 15.78 -14.46
C GLU A 55 -11.25 15.19 -13.06
N LEU A 56 -11.28 16.01 -12.01
CA LEU A 56 -11.24 15.55 -10.62
C LEU A 56 -12.43 14.64 -10.28
N ARG A 57 -13.65 14.98 -10.72
CA ARG A 57 -14.83 14.11 -10.55
C ARG A 57 -14.68 12.80 -11.32
N SER A 58 -14.05 12.81 -12.49
CA SER A 58 -13.75 11.59 -13.25
C SER A 58 -12.75 10.68 -12.53
N LEU A 59 -11.92 11.20 -11.63
CA LEU A 59 -10.96 10.42 -10.84
C LEU A 59 -11.60 9.65 -9.69
N CYS A 60 -12.71 10.15 -9.14
CA CYS A 60 -13.47 9.43 -8.11
C CYS A 60 -14.05 8.10 -8.61
N ASN A 61 -14.24 7.95 -9.94
CA ASN A 61 -14.88 6.79 -10.55
C ASN A 61 -13.92 5.70 -11.07
N GLY A 62 -12.60 5.82 -10.91
CA GLY A 62 -11.65 4.82 -11.43
C GLY A 62 -10.29 4.79 -10.73
N ALA A 63 -9.85 3.60 -10.28
CA ALA A 63 -8.69 3.46 -9.40
C ALA A 63 -7.30 3.42 -10.08
N ARG A 64 -7.22 3.08 -11.38
CA ARG A 64 -5.97 2.68 -12.04
C ARG A 64 -5.16 3.81 -12.70
N LEU A 65 -5.75 4.98 -12.93
CA LEU A 65 -5.09 6.15 -13.55
C LEU A 65 -4.86 7.34 -12.57
N ARG A 66 -5.15 7.16 -11.27
CA ARG A 66 -5.26 8.28 -10.32
C ARG A 66 -3.97 9.09 -10.14
N ASN A 67 -2.81 8.46 -10.04
CA ASN A 67 -1.57 9.21 -9.76
C ASN A 67 -1.08 10.01 -10.98
N GLN A 68 -1.03 9.40 -12.16
CA GLN A 68 -0.59 10.08 -13.39
C GLN A 68 -1.54 11.21 -13.79
N LYS A 69 -2.85 11.00 -13.62
CA LYS A 69 -3.86 12.01 -13.96
C LYS A 69 -3.98 13.09 -12.87
N MET A 70 -3.73 12.78 -11.59
CA MET A 70 -3.58 13.80 -10.54
C MET A 70 -2.36 14.70 -10.74
N GLU A 71 -1.22 14.14 -11.20
CA GLU A 71 -0.04 14.95 -11.55
C GLU A 71 -0.34 15.90 -12.73
N GLN A 72 -1.10 15.45 -13.73
CA GLN A 72 -1.56 16.29 -14.84
C GLN A 72 -2.50 17.41 -14.38
N ILE A 73 -3.42 17.11 -13.46
CA ILE A 73 -4.32 18.11 -12.88
C ILE A 73 -3.55 19.12 -12.02
N ALA A 74 -2.57 18.66 -11.23
CA ALA A 74 -1.70 19.55 -10.45
C ALA A 74 -0.89 20.49 -11.37
N SER A 75 -0.36 19.99 -12.48
CA SER A 75 0.31 20.81 -13.50
C SER A 75 -0.61 21.81 -14.18
N SER A 76 -1.89 21.47 -14.36
CA SER A 76 -2.90 22.37 -14.93
C SER A 76 -3.28 23.46 -13.94
N LEU A 77 -3.38 23.13 -12.65
CA LEU A 77 -3.58 24.10 -11.57
C LEU A 77 -2.41 25.08 -11.43
N ASP A 78 -1.17 24.61 -11.66
CA ASP A 78 0.03 25.46 -11.68
C ASP A 78 -0.01 26.48 -12.81
N SER A 79 -0.50 26.09 -13.98
CA SER A 79 -0.68 27.00 -15.12
C SER A 79 -1.72 28.08 -14.83
N VAL A 80 -2.81 27.72 -14.11
CA VAL A 80 -3.83 28.66 -13.66
C VAL A 80 -3.28 29.60 -12.57
N LEU A 81 -2.53 29.06 -11.61
CA LEU A 81 -1.87 29.86 -10.56
C LEU A 81 -0.87 30.87 -11.16
N GLU A 82 -0.04 30.46 -12.12
CA GLU A 82 0.89 31.36 -12.81
C GLU A 82 0.16 32.49 -13.55
N TYR A 83 -0.99 32.20 -14.15
CA TYR A 83 -1.85 33.22 -14.77
C TYR A 83 -2.33 34.26 -13.75
N TYR A 84 -2.84 33.83 -12.59
CA TYR A 84 -3.29 34.73 -11.53
C TYR A 84 -2.16 35.43 -10.75
N ILE A 85 -0.96 34.83 -10.71
CA ILE A 85 0.24 35.44 -10.09
C ILE A 85 0.88 36.49 -11.01
N SER A 86 0.70 36.36 -12.33
CA SER A 86 1.26 37.30 -13.32
C SER A 86 0.65 38.71 -13.27
N ASP A 87 -0.46 38.89 -12.55
CA ASP A 87 -1.14 40.19 -12.39
C ASP A 87 -0.78 40.94 -11.09
N ASP A 88 0.04 40.38 -10.19
CA ASP A 88 0.44 41.04 -8.94
C ASP A 88 1.95 41.36 -8.91
N GLU A 89 2.27 42.66 -8.77
CA GLU A 89 3.62 43.14 -8.44
C GLU A 89 4.18 42.42 -7.18
N PRO A 90 5.48 42.09 -7.15
CA PRO A 90 6.04 41.29 -6.05
C PRO A 90 6.04 42.08 -4.74
N LEU A 91 5.47 41.49 -3.70
CA LEU A 91 5.67 41.93 -2.31
C LEU A 91 7.17 41.85 -1.97
N SER A 92 7.77 43.01 -1.74
CA SER A 92 9.13 43.13 -1.18
C SER A 92 9.20 42.56 0.24
N THR A 93 10.18 41.69 0.46
CA THR A 93 11.09 41.58 1.61
C THR A 93 10.54 41.84 3.02
N ASP A 94 10.57 40.80 3.87
CA ASP A 94 11.40 40.79 5.09
C ASP A 94 11.35 39.43 5.78
N LEU A 95 12.43 38.64 5.61
CA LEU A 95 13.31 38.18 6.68
C LEU A 95 14.33 37.17 6.10
N ALA A 96 15.49 37.72 5.75
CA ALA A 96 16.79 37.06 5.79
C ALA A 96 17.02 36.48 7.23
N GLU A 97 17.90 35.54 7.54
CA GLU A 97 19.21 35.22 7.00
C GLU A 97 19.77 34.06 7.84
N LYS A 98 20.67 33.28 7.23
CA LYS A 98 21.68 32.32 7.76
C LYS A 98 21.54 31.01 6.98
N GLY A 99 22.37 30.69 6.00
CA GLY A 99 23.71 31.17 5.71
C GLY A 99 24.48 29.96 5.20
N SER A 100 24.43 29.73 3.89
CA SER A 100 25.29 28.82 3.15
C SER A 100 26.71 29.40 3.10
N GLY A 101 27.72 28.56 3.32
CA GLY A 101 29.12 28.88 3.08
C GLY A 101 29.91 27.62 2.78
N GLU A 102 30.38 27.51 1.55
CA GLU A 102 31.14 26.41 0.95
C GLU A 102 32.55 26.19 1.53
N LEU A 103 33.04 24.97 1.26
CA LEU A 103 34.42 24.47 1.13
C LEU A 103 35.59 25.49 1.17
N ILE A 104 36.70 25.09 1.83
CA ILE A 104 37.99 24.71 1.21
C ILE A 104 39.02 24.33 2.31
N CYS A 105 39.88 23.37 1.96
CA CYS A 105 40.95 22.68 2.65
C CYS A 105 42.02 23.54 3.39
N ALA A 106 42.60 22.99 4.46
CA ALA A 106 44.02 23.12 4.80
C ALA A 106 44.46 22.02 5.78
N ALA A 107 45.70 21.59 5.62
CA ALA A 107 46.34 20.41 6.16
C ALA A 107 46.91 20.57 7.58
N ALA A 108 47.46 19.44 8.07
CA ALA A 108 48.68 19.29 8.85
C ALA A 108 48.54 19.08 10.39
N ASP A 109 48.88 17.85 10.77
CA ASP A 109 49.89 17.48 11.77
C ASP A 109 49.47 16.85 13.13
N ASP A 110 49.98 15.62 13.26
CA ASP A 110 50.61 14.94 14.40
C ASP A 110 49.80 13.99 15.33
N ASP A 111 50.08 12.70 15.11
CA ASP A 111 50.48 11.62 16.05
C ASP A 111 49.52 11.21 17.20
N GLU A 112 49.39 9.93 17.61
CA GLU A 112 50.30 8.79 17.58
C GLU A 112 49.49 7.48 17.80
N ASP A 113 49.90 6.40 17.12
CA ASP A 113 49.81 4.95 17.41
C ASP A 113 48.60 4.33 18.16
N THR A 114 48.06 3.21 17.62
CA THR A 114 48.38 1.83 18.10
C THR A 114 47.61 0.74 17.33
N GLU A 115 48.38 -0.08 16.61
CA GLU A 115 48.25 -1.52 16.27
C GLU A 115 47.01 -2.13 15.57
N GLU A 116 47.30 -2.62 14.37
CA GLU A 116 46.57 -3.61 13.58
C GLU A 116 46.29 -4.93 14.32
N LYS A 117 45.07 -5.43 14.17
CA LYS A 117 44.77 -6.86 14.28
C LYS A 117 43.76 -7.27 13.23
N THR A 118 44.25 -7.58 12.03
CA THR A 118 43.47 -8.21 10.98
C THR A 118 43.09 -9.63 11.42
N LYS A 119 41.82 -9.82 11.83
CA LYS A 119 41.23 -11.15 11.93
C LYS A 119 40.72 -11.56 10.55
N THR A 120 41.42 -12.52 9.96
CA THR A 120 40.94 -13.38 8.88
C THR A 120 39.62 -14.03 9.35
N LEU A 121 38.52 -13.70 8.68
CA LEU A 121 37.27 -14.44 8.80
C LEU A 121 37.28 -15.50 7.71
N ASP A 122 37.33 -16.76 8.14
CA ASP A 122 37.23 -17.93 7.29
C ASP A 122 35.92 -17.88 6.49
N VAL A 123 36.04 -17.73 5.18
CA VAL A 123 34.93 -17.90 4.24
C VAL A 123 34.59 -19.39 4.23
N GLN A 124 33.51 -19.74 4.92
CA GLN A 124 33.01 -21.10 4.92
C GLN A 124 32.35 -21.41 3.57
N VAL A 125 32.86 -22.48 2.97
CA VAL A 125 32.50 -23.06 1.68
C VAL A 125 30.97 -23.24 1.55
N ILE A 126 30.41 -22.68 0.49
CA ILE A 126 29.02 -22.92 0.05
C ILE A 126 28.95 -24.34 -0.51
N PRO A 127 28.11 -25.26 0.01
CA PRO A 127 27.97 -26.59 -0.57
C PRO A 127 27.31 -26.54 -1.96
N SER A 128 27.81 -27.39 -2.85
CA SER A 128 27.37 -27.61 -4.24
C SER A 128 25.89 -28.01 -4.34
N PRO A 129 25.16 -27.64 -5.41
CA PRO A 129 23.75 -27.98 -5.58
C PRO A 129 23.58 -29.45 -5.97
N GLY A 130 23.39 -30.30 -4.96
CA GLY A 130 23.01 -31.69 -5.08
C GLY A 130 22.52 -32.16 -3.73
N ASP A 131 21.25 -32.56 -3.67
CA ASP A 131 20.57 -33.17 -2.53
C ASP A 131 20.11 -32.21 -1.40
N ILE A 132 19.01 -31.51 -1.63
CA ILE A 132 18.08 -31.11 -0.57
C ILE A 132 16.67 -31.52 -1.02
N ILE A 133 16.33 -32.79 -0.83
CA ILE A 133 14.92 -33.21 -0.74
C ILE A 133 14.54 -33.02 0.73
N GLU A 134 14.24 -31.79 1.12
CA GLU A 134 13.69 -31.53 2.46
C GLU A 134 12.21 -31.18 2.34
N SER A 135 11.44 -32.09 2.92
CA SER A 135 9.99 -32.21 2.88
C SER A 135 9.33 -30.90 3.31
N THR A 136 8.55 -30.28 2.41
CA THR A 136 7.62 -29.23 2.80
C THR A 136 6.62 -29.81 3.82
N PRO A 137 6.38 -29.17 4.98
CA PRO A 137 5.37 -29.63 5.91
C PRO A 137 3.99 -29.40 5.27
N THR A 138 3.38 -30.45 4.74
CA THR A 138 2.01 -30.41 4.22
C THR A 138 1.07 -30.23 5.40
N VAL A 139 0.44 -29.06 5.52
CA VAL A 139 -0.68 -28.87 6.47
C VAL A 139 -1.89 -29.58 5.85
N GLU A 140 -2.56 -30.46 6.59
CA GLU A 140 -3.75 -31.13 6.05
C GLU A 140 -4.92 -30.13 5.94
N LYS A 141 -5.64 -30.17 4.81
CA LYS A 141 -6.84 -29.35 4.60
C LYS A 141 -7.92 -29.74 5.60
N SER A 142 -8.43 -28.76 6.35
CA SER A 142 -9.56 -28.95 7.27
C SER A 142 -10.92 -28.85 6.57
N HIS A 143 -11.00 -28.24 5.38
CA HIS A 143 -12.25 -27.93 4.70
C HIS A 143 -12.36 -28.53 3.29
N ALA A 144 -13.55 -29.05 2.96
CA ALA A 144 -13.86 -29.58 1.62
C ALA A 144 -13.84 -28.49 0.53
N VAL A 145 -14.18 -27.25 0.92
CA VAL A 145 -14.04 -26.04 0.11
C VAL A 145 -13.07 -25.12 0.87
N PRO A 146 -11.98 -24.64 0.25
CA PRO A 146 -11.02 -23.79 0.96
C PRO A 146 -11.65 -22.46 1.38
N ARG A 147 -11.43 -22.09 2.65
CA ARG A 147 -11.96 -20.87 3.29
C ARG A 147 -10.91 -19.75 3.27
N VAL A 148 -11.31 -18.58 2.79
CA VAL A 148 -10.50 -17.36 2.79
C VAL A 148 -11.11 -16.35 3.75
N LEU A 149 -10.34 -15.88 4.72
CA LEU A 149 -10.72 -14.73 5.53
C LEU A 149 -10.23 -13.45 4.85
N VAL A 150 -11.14 -12.55 4.52
CA VAL A 150 -10.84 -11.22 3.94
C VAL A 150 -11.10 -10.17 5.01
N THR A 151 -10.06 -9.41 5.35
CA THR A 151 -10.13 -8.33 6.34
C THR A 151 -9.67 -7.01 5.75
N ASP A 152 -10.56 -6.03 5.73
CA ASP A 152 -10.33 -4.66 5.24
C ASP A 152 -11.44 -3.78 5.86
N ASP A 153 -11.19 -2.52 6.20
CA ASP A 153 -12.25 -1.63 6.70
C ASP A 153 -13.08 -1.01 5.57
N ASP A 154 -12.60 -1.05 4.32
CA ASP A 154 -13.34 -0.62 3.15
C ASP A 154 -14.27 -1.73 2.62
N ASP A 155 -15.59 -1.50 2.77
CA ASP A 155 -16.66 -2.40 2.29
C ASP A 155 -16.56 -2.70 0.79
N THR A 156 -16.12 -1.73 -0.02
CA THR A 156 -15.98 -1.87 -1.47
C THR A 156 -14.84 -2.82 -1.81
N ILE A 157 -13.70 -2.69 -1.12
CA ILE A 157 -12.56 -3.59 -1.30
C ILE A 157 -12.97 -5.02 -0.92
N ARG A 158 -13.58 -5.21 0.27
CA ARG A 158 -14.06 -6.53 0.70
C ARG A 158 -15.02 -7.14 -0.31
N ALA A 159 -16.00 -6.38 -0.80
CA ALA A 159 -16.99 -6.85 -1.76
C ALA A 159 -16.37 -7.31 -3.09
N VAL A 160 -15.41 -6.54 -3.63
CA VAL A 160 -14.70 -6.89 -4.88
C VAL A 160 -13.85 -8.14 -4.70
N VAL A 161 -13.09 -8.22 -3.61
CA VAL A 161 -12.23 -9.38 -3.32
C VAL A 161 -13.07 -10.63 -3.11
N LYS A 162 -14.14 -10.53 -2.31
CA LYS A 162 -15.10 -11.61 -2.09
C LYS A 162 -15.69 -12.14 -3.39
N LEU A 163 -16.20 -11.25 -4.24
CA LEU A 163 -16.81 -11.65 -5.51
C LEU A 163 -15.81 -12.43 -6.38
N MET A 164 -14.56 -11.99 -6.45
CA MET A 164 -13.54 -12.64 -7.28
C MET A 164 -13.13 -14.01 -6.72
N LEU A 165 -12.94 -14.13 -5.40
CA LEU A 165 -12.60 -15.39 -4.76
C LEU A 165 -13.75 -16.41 -4.84
N GLN A 166 -14.99 -15.99 -4.64
CA GLN A 166 -16.15 -16.87 -4.78
C GLN A 166 -16.29 -17.43 -6.20
N ARG A 167 -15.94 -16.64 -7.22
CA ARG A 167 -15.92 -17.12 -8.62
C ARG A 167 -14.88 -18.20 -8.88
N GLU A 168 -13.81 -18.23 -8.09
CA GLU A 168 -12.77 -19.27 -8.12
C GLU A 168 -13.09 -20.46 -7.21
N GLY A 169 -14.28 -20.48 -6.59
CA GLY A 169 -14.76 -21.60 -5.78
C GLY A 169 -14.28 -21.58 -4.32
N TYR A 170 -13.81 -20.43 -3.83
CA TYR A 170 -13.51 -20.26 -2.41
C TYR A 170 -14.76 -19.93 -1.59
N GLU A 171 -14.79 -20.43 -0.35
CA GLU A 171 -15.68 -19.89 0.68
C GLU A 171 -15.04 -18.65 1.28
N VAL A 172 -15.77 -17.53 1.34
CA VAL A 172 -15.21 -16.25 1.82
C VAL A 172 -15.89 -15.84 3.12
N ILE A 173 -15.07 -15.58 4.13
CA ILE A 173 -15.45 -15.02 5.42
C ILE A 173 -14.91 -13.58 5.44
N GLU A 174 -15.69 -12.66 5.96
CA GLU A 174 -15.34 -11.23 5.98
C GLU A 174 -15.19 -10.75 7.42
N ALA A 175 -14.19 -9.90 7.66
CA ALA A 175 -14.04 -9.13 8.88
C ALA A 175 -13.77 -7.67 8.52
N THR A 176 -14.33 -6.73 9.29
CA THR A 176 -14.24 -5.29 8.99
C THR A 176 -13.08 -4.60 9.70
N ASN A 177 -12.46 -5.26 10.66
CA ASN A 177 -11.36 -4.73 11.46
C ASN A 177 -10.63 -5.84 12.22
N GLY A 178 -9.48 -5.51 12.82
CA GLY A 178 -8.68 -6.49 13.56
C GLY A 178 -9.34 -7.09 14.80
N ARG A 179 -10.32 -6.42 15.45
CA ARG A 179 -11.02 -7.00 16.61
C ARG A 179 -11.91 -8.18 16.21
N GLU A 180 -12.59 -8.07 15.08
CA GLU A 180 -13.41 -9.15 14.55
C GLU A 180 -12.55 -10.37 14.21
N VAL A 181 -11.35 -10.15 13.64
CA VAL A 181 -10.39 -11.24 13.39
C VAL A 181 -10.02 -11.96 14.69
N LEU A 182 -9.65 -11.21 15.74
CA LEU A 182 -9.31 -11.81 17.03
C LEU A 182 -10.50 -12.56 17.66
N GLN A 183 -11.71 -12.02 17.55
CA GLN A 183 -12.91 -12.71 18.01
C GLN A 183 -13.15 -14.01 17.23
N MET A 184 -12.95 -14.01 15.91
CA MET A 184 -13.07 -15.22 15.09
C MET A 184 -12.03 -16.28 15.45
N MET A 185 -10.81 -15.87 15.83
CA MET A 185 -9.78 -16.81 16.30
C MET A 185 -10.23 -17.60 17.55
N GLU A 186 -11.06 -17.01 18.40
CA GLU A 186 -11.59 -17.66 19.60
C GLU A 186 -12.83 -18.53 19.35
N GLN A 187 -13.57 -18.26 18.26
CA GLN A 187 -14.93 -18.78 18.07
C GLN A 187 -15.07 -19.74 16.87
N ALA A 188 -14.12 -19.70 15.93
CA ALA A 188 -14.22 -20.41 14.67
C ALA A 188 -12.91 -21.13 14.30
N PRO A 189 -13.00 -22.25 13.56
CA PRO A 189 -11.80 -22.92 13.05
C PRO A 189 -11.05 -22.01 12.07
N ALA A 190 -9.72 -22.13 12.10
CA ALA A 190 -8.81 -21.38 11.25
C ALA A 190 -9.18 -21.48 9.75
N PRO A 191 -9.11 -20.38 8.99
CA PRO A 191 -9.26 -20.42 7.54
C PRO A 191 -8.01 -21.03 6.87
N ASP A 192 -8.13 -21.40 5.60
CA ASP A 192 -7.00 -21.92 4.82
C ASP A 192 -6.03 -20.82 4.37
N ILE A 193 -6.50 -19.56 4.30
CA ILE A 193 -5.67 -18.38 4.00
C ILE A 193 -6.35 -17.10 4.48
N ILE A 194 -5.55 -16.09 4.82
CA ILE A 194 -6.00 -14.79 5.29
C ILE A 194 -5.48 -13.70 4.34
N ILE A 195 -6.38 -12.82 3.91
CA ILE A 195 -6.07 -11.53 3.28
C ILE A 195 -6.34 -10.47 4.35
N LEU A 196 -5.31 -9.73 4.73
CA LEU A 196 -5.33 -8.83 5.88
C LEU A 196 -4.86 -7.44 5.48
N ASP A 197 -5.72 -6.44 5.65
CA ASP A 197 -5.30 -5.07 5.52
C ASP A 197 -4.35 -4.64 6.64
N LEU A 198 -3.32 -3.88 6.27
CA LEU A 198 -2.34 -3.35 7.20
C LEU A 198 -2.93 -2.22 8.04
N MET A 199 -3.66 -1.31 7.40
CA MET A 199 -4.15 -0.08 8.01
C MET A 199 -5.63 -0.22 8.33
N MET A 200 -5.96 -0.54 9.59
CA MET A 200 -7.34 -0.68 10.04
C MET A 200 -7.55 0.06 11.37
N PRO A 201 -8.78 0.52 11.66
CA PRO A 201 -9.09 1.11 12.95
C PRO A 201 -8.98 0.06 14.08
N TYR A 202 -8.77 0.57 15.29
CA TYR A 202 -8.68 -0.18 16.55
C TYR A 202 -7.46 -1.10 16.71
N ILE A 203 -7.28 -2.06 15.81
CA ILE A 203 -6.16 -3.01 15.81
C ILE A 203 -5.65 -3.10 14.37
N ASP A 204 -4.42 -2.66 14.16
CA ASP A 204 -3.75 -2.71 12.86
C ASP A 204 -3.38 -4.15 12.46
N GLY A 205 -3.17 -4.37 11.16
CA GLY A 205 -2.84 -5.68 10.61
C GLY A 205 -1.53 -6.27 11.14
N LEU A 206 -0.57 -5.42 11.51
CA LEU A 206 0.71 -5.86 12.07
C LEU A 206 0.56 -6.44 13.49
N GLN A 207 -0.39 -5.93 14.27
CA GLN A 207 -0.76 -6.50 15.57
C GLN A 207 -1.54 -7.80 15.39
N VAL A 208 -2.48 -7.84 14.43
CA VAL A 208 -3.26 -9.05 14.11
C VAL A 208 -2.34 -10.20 13.70
N ILE A 209 -1.37 -9.98 12.80
CA ILE A 209 -0.47 -11.04 12.36
C ILE A 209 0.37 -11.60 13.51
N LYS A 210 0.85 -10.75 14.43
CA LYS A 210 1.57 -11.21 15.63
C LYS A 210 0.68 -12.11 16.50
N LYS A 211 -0.61 -11.79 16.62
CA LYS A 211 -1.57 -12.61 17.37
C LYS A 211 -1.83 -13.94 16.66
N ILE A 212 -2.03 -13.93 15.35
CA ILE A 212 -2.16 -15.14 14.51
C ILE A 212 -0.96 -16.06 14.73
N ARG A 213 0.27 -15.53 14.64
CA ARG A 213 1.52 -16.31 14.81
C ARG A 213 1.72 -16.84 16.23
N SER A 214 1.03 -16.29 17.22
CA SER A 214 1.05 -16.78 18.61
C SER A 214 -0.06 -17.79 18.93
N HIS A 215 -0.99 -18.04 18.01
CA HIS A 215 -2.17 -18.85 18.24
C HIS A 215 -2.00 -20.25 17.64
N PRO A 216 -2.06 -21.35 18.43
CA PRO A 216 -1.67 -22.69 17.98
C PRO A 216 -2.37 -23.19 16.70
N GLU A 217 -3.66 -22.89 16.55
CA GLU A 217 -4.43 -23.33 15.37
C GLU A 217 -4.25 -22.41 14.15
N TRP A 218 -3.79 -21.18 14.36
CA TRP A 218 -3.71 -20.16 13.30
C TRP A 218 -2.27 -19.84 12.90
N GLU A 219 -1.27 -20.28 13.67
CA GLU A 219 0.13 -19.90 13.52
C GLU A 219 0.67 -20.21 12.11
N ARG A 220 0.17 -21.27 11.47
CA ARG A 220 0.60 -21.75 10.15
C ARG A 220 -0.24 -21.24 8.99
N VAL A 221 -1.33 -20.53 9.26
CA VAL A 221 -2.22 -20.04 8.21
C VAL A 221 -1.46 -19.01 7.36
N PRO A 222 -1.42 -19.17 6.02
CA PRO A 222 -0.78 -18.20 5.16
C PRO A 222 -1.51 -16.85 5.24
N VAL A 223 -0.74 -15.77 5.37
CA VAL A 223 -1.26 -14.40 5.46
C VAL A 223 -0.69 -13.57 4.30
N ILE A 224 -1.59 -13.00 3.49
CA ILE A 224 -1.28 -12.01 2.46
C ILE A 224 -1.68 -10.65 2.99
N MET A 225 -0.71 -9.74 3.12
CA MET A 225 -0.94 -8.38 3.60
C MET A 225 -1.38 -7.47 2.46
N LEU A 226 -2.43 -6.68 2.66
CA LEU A 226 -2.76 -5.54 1.81
C LEU A 226 -2.12 -4.28 2.41
N SER A 227 -1.30 -3.57 1.65
CA SER A 227 -0.66 -2.33 2.11
C SER A 227 -1.00 -1.14 1.22
N ALA A 228 -1.09 0.06 1.78
CA ALA A 228 -1.22 1.30 1.03
C ALA A 228 0.09 1.75 0.34
N ASN A 229 1.26 1.22 0.77
CA ASN A 229 2.55 1.53 0.15
C ASN A 229 3.41 0.27 -0.04
N ALA A 230 4.52 0.43 -0.77
CA ALA A 230 5.47 -0.64 -1.08
C ALA A 230 6.88 -0.29 -0.61
N SER A 231 7.00 0.57 0.42
CA SER A 231 8.32 1.00 0.88
C SER A 231 9.12 -0.21 1.34
N GLU A 232 10.42 -0.24 1.03
CA GLU A 232 11.28 -1.38 1.38
C GLU A 232 11.22 -1.70 2.88
N ASN A 233 11.20 -0.67 3.72
CA ASN A 233 11.10 -0.81 5.16
C ASN A 233 9.77 -1.46 5.59
N GLU A 234 8.65 -1.08 4.98
CA GLU A 234 7.35 -1.66 5.31
C GLU A 234 7.29 -3.13 4.88
N VAL A 235 7.70 -3.43 3.64
CA VAL A 235 7.75 -4.80 3.13
C VAL A 235 8.60 -5.69 4.04
N VAL A 236 9.80 -5.23 4.41
CA VAL A 236 10.68 -5.95 5.33
C VAL A 236 10.01 -6.17 6.69
N ASN A 237 9.30 -5.17 7.22
CA ASN A 237 8.61 -5.29 8.51
C ASN A 237 7.45 -6.29 8.46
N LEU A 238 6.66 -6.29 7.38
CA LEU A 238 5.56 -7.25 7.19
C LEU A 238 6.07 -8.69 7.13
N LEU A 239 7.12 -8.93 6.34
CA LEU A 239 7.73 -10.25 6.23
C LEU A 239 8.33 -10.72 7.56
N LYS A 240 9.03 -9.84 8.29
CA LYS A 240 9.55 -10.14 9.63
C LYS A 240 8.46 -10.45 10.65
N ALA A 241 7.28 -9.84 10.51
CA ALA A 241 6.14 -10.12 11.37
C ALA A 241 5.44 -11.46 11.04
N GLY A 242 5.87 -12.14 9.97
CA GLY A 242 5.39 -13.45 9.58
C GLY A 242 4.41 -13.45 8.42
N ALA A 243 4.32 -12.36 7.63
CA ALA A 243 3.55 -12.36 6.40
C ALA A 243 4.18 -13.30 5.36
N ASN A 244 3.34 -13.98 4.58
CA ASN A 244 3.79 -14.90 3.53
C ASN A 244 3.91 -14.20 2.18
N ASP A 245 3.07 -13.20 1.95
CA ASP A 245 3.10 -12.35 0.77
C ASP A 245 2.49 -10.98 1.10
N TYR A 246 2.61 -10.04 0.17
CA TYR A 246 1.96 -8.73 0.26
C TYR A 246 1.48 -8.26 -1.12
N VAL A 247 0.49 -7.38 -1.10
CA VAL A 247 -0.11 -6.74 -2.27
C VAL A 247 -0.35 -5.27 -1.96
N THR A 248 0.05 -4.39 -2.86
CA THR A 248 -0.10 -2.94 -2.69
C THR A 248 -1.41 -2.44 -3.26
N LYS A 249 -2.11 -1.60 -2.50
CA LYS A 249 -3.31 -0.88 -2.92
C LYS A 249 -2.88 0.36 -3.75
N PRO A 250 -3.57 0.67 -4.86
CA PRO A 250 -4.62 -0.12 -5.49
C PRO A 250 -4.05 -1.35 -6.21
N PHE A 251 -4.73 -2.50 -6.07
CA PHE A 251 -4.32 -3.76 -6.70
C PHE A 251 -5.28 -4.21 -7.80
N ASN A 252 -4.79 -5.10 -8.67
CA ASN A 252 -5.65 -5.83 -9.59
C ASN A 252 -6.28 -7.03 -8.84
N PRO A 253 -7.61 -7.17 -8.77
CA PRO A 253 -8.23 -8.29 -8.08
C PRO A 253 -7.80 -9.67 -8.63
N ARG A 254 -7.47 -9.76 -9.92
CA ARG A 254 -6.95 -11.00 -10.52
C ARG A 254 -5.53 -11.33 -10.04
N GLU A 255 -4.71 -10.31 -9.78
CA GLU A 255 -3.38 -10.51 -9.20
C GLU A 255 -3.49 -11.06 -7.78
N LEU A 256 -4.38 -10.48 -6.96
CA LEU A 256 -4.62 -10.95 -5.60
C LEU A 256 -5.08 -12.42 -5.59
N VAL A 257 -6.04 -12.76 -6.45
CA VAL A 257 -6.49 -14.16 -6.63
C VAL A 257 -5.35 -15.09 -7.03
N ALA A 258 -4.49 -14.67 -7.97
CA ALA A 258 -3.33 -15.48 -8.37
C ALA A 258 -2.37 -15.73 -7.19
N ARG A 259 -2.12 -14.70 -6.36
CA ARG A 259 -1.29 -14.84 -5.15
C ARG A 259 -1.93 -15.74 -4.10
N VAL A 260 -3.24 -15.67 -3.94
CA VAL A 260 -4.00 -16.60 -3.08
C VAL A 260 -3.81 -18.03 -3.55
N ASN A 261 -3.97 -18.29 -4.85
CA ASN A 261 -3.78 -19.61 -5.45
C ASN A 261 -2.37 -20.15 -5.19
N VAL A 262 -1.34 -19.35 -5.46
CA VAL A 262 0.06 -19.73 -5.25
C VAL A 262 0.34 -20.07 -3.78
N ASN A 263 -0.17 -19.27 -2.84
CA ASN A 263 0.03 -19.54 -1.41
C ASN A 263 -0.72 -20.80 -0.96
N ILE A 264 -1.96 -21.00 -1.41
CA ILE A 264 -2.72 -22.22 -1.13
C ILE A 264 -2.00 -23.46 -1.70
N GLU A 265 -1.53 -23.41 -2.94
CA GLU A 265 -0.79 -24.52 -3.55
C GLU A 265 0.52 -24.82 -2.83
N ARG A 266 1.26 -23.78 -2.41
CA ARG A 266 2.52 -23.95 -1.69
C ARG A 266 2.35 -24.65 -0.33
N PHE A 267 1.25 -24.35 0.39
CA PHE A 267 1.02 -24.87 1.75
C PHE A 267 0.25 -26.20 1.76
N TYR A 268 -0.66 -26.40 0.80
CA TYR A 268 -1.62 -27.50 0.79
C TYR A 268 -1.58 -28.35 -0.50
N GLY A 269 -0.69 -28.04 -1.45
CA GLY A 269 -0.50 -28.79 -2.70
C GLY A 269 -1.66 -28.74 -3.70
N THR A 270 -2.71 -27.93 -3.47
CA THR A 270 -3.95 -27.95 -4.29
C THR A 270 -4.72 -26.62 -4.25
N SER A 271 -4.91 -25.94 -5.40
CA SER A 271 -5.86 -24.81 -5.56
C SER A 271 -7.22 -25.30 -6.13
N PRO A 272 -8.37 -24.76 -5.66
CA PRO A 272 -9.69 -25.12 -6.17
C PRO A 272 -9.91 -24.78 -7.65
N GLY A 273 -9.18 -23.81 -8.21
CA GLY A 273 -9.25 -23.46 -9.64
C GLY A 273 -8.43 -24.37 -10.56
N ASN A 274 -7.50 -25.16 -10.01
CA ASN A 274 -6.58 -25.96 -10.79
C ASN A 274 -7.15 -27.38 -11.03
N LYS A 275 -8.17 -27.49 -11.90
CA LYS A 275 -8.55 -28.77 -12.50
C LYS A 275 -7.50 -29.18 -13.54
N ILE A 276 -6.29 -29.52 -13.10
CA ILE A 276 -5.40 -30.31 -13.96
C ILE A 276 -5.90 -31.74 -13.85
N SER A 277 -6.77 -32.12 -14.78
CA SER A 277 -7.01 -33.52 -15.11
C SER A 277 -5.69 -34.11 -15.60
N PHE A 278 -4.89 -34.63 -14.69
CA PHE A 278 -3.93 -35.67 -15.05
C PHE A 278 -4.77 -36.88 -15.45
N GLY A 279 -5.05 -36.96 -16.75
CA GLY A 279 -5.52 -38.19 -17.36
C GLY A 279 -4.55 -39.29 -16.97
N LYS A 280 -5.06 -40.31 -16.28
CA LYS A 280 -4.43 -41.62 -16.29
C LYS A 280 -4.45 -42.10 -17.73
N GLU A 281 -3.37 -41.86 -18.47
CA GLU A 281 -3.07 -42.72 -19.60
C GLU A 281 -2.38 -43.97 -19.05
N THR A 282 -3.06 -45.07 -19.37
CA THR A 282 -2.83 -46.48 -19.05
C THR A 282 -1.53 -47.03 -19.60
#